data_AF-A0A7X6MQE7-F1
#
_entry.id   AF-A0A7X6MQE7-F1
#
_cell.length_a   1.000
_cell.length_b   1.000
_cell.length_c   1.000
_cell.angle_alpha   90.00
_cell.angle_beta   90.00
_cell.angle_gamma   90.00
#
_symmetry.space_group_name_H-M   'P 1'
#
loop_
_entity.id
_entity.type
_entity.pdbx_description
1 polymer ?
#
loop_
_entity_poly.entity_id
_entity_poly.type
_entity_poly.pdbx_seq_one_letter_code
_entity_poly.pdbx_strand_id
1 'polypeptide(L)'
;MTCPYCGSPLDDSDTCGRCGQVRSRSTGWRPDPTARHEGRYFVTGHPTNRVRDGRTASTDPTGGRMLPDYLELKTAGVRSTWLGTTAAAVIIVMTAAVVWVLLVAGRRPPPPPEAGYLAALRDAGLSDQFNSDANAVAHGRQVCRQLEDGEPQQGLLADKIAVDTFCPHFSKGFRVLEKATVNGTFVLSDNAGAEGIASDGSTCQGANGYADVNSGTLVTVKNGKGAVLASTTLGPGKSGESNCTFSFTVSLTEGEDRYVLSVGRRGEFSYSFEQLVAKGILMQLGH
;
A
#
# COMPACT_ATOMS: atom_id res chain seq x y z
N MET A 1 82.40 35.49 -8.30
CA MET A 1 81.45 36.07 -7.33
C MET A 1 81.42 35.19 -6.08
N THR A 2 81.03 35.69 -4.91
CA THR A 2 80.90 34.89 -3.68
C THR A 2 79.45 34.54 -3.39
N CYS A 3 79.21 33.36 -2.82
CA CYS A 3 77.90 32.90 -2.41
C CYS A 3 77.36 33.79 -1.28
N PRO A 4 76.16 34.38 -1.40
CA PRO A 4 75.59 35.25 -0.36
C PRO A 4 75.22 34.48 0.92
N TYR A 5 75.13 33.16 0.85
CA TYR A 5 74.75 32.33 2.00
C TYR A 5 75.95 31.85 2.82
N CYS A 6 77.08 31.51 2.19
CA CYS A 6 78.22 30.89 2.86
C CYS A 6 79.59 31.52 2.52
N GLY A 7 79.63 32.55 1.69
CA GLY A 7 80.86 33.26 1.28
C GLY A 7 81.82 32.49 0.36
N SER A 8 81.52 31.23 0.01
CA SER A 8 82.37 30.41 -0.88
C SER A 8 82.34 30.91 -2.33
N PRO A 9 83.39 30.69 -3.14
CA PRO A 9 83.39 31.07 -4.54
C PRO A 9 82.28 30.35 -5.33
N LEU A 10 81.67 31.06 -6.28
CA LEU A 10 80.71 30.52 -7.25
C LEU A 10 81.44 30.12 -8.53
N ASP A 11 80.95 29.06 -9.18
CA ASP A 11 81.35 28.71 -10.55
C ASP A 11 80.67 29.60 -11.61
N ASP A 12 81.00 29.39 -12.88
CA ASP A 12 80.47 30.16 -14.02
C ASP A 12 78.94 30.04 -14.20
N SER A 13 78.28 29.13 -13.48
CA SER A 13 76.84 28.89 -13.51
C SER A 13 76.09 29.47 -12.30
N ASP A 14 76.74 30.34 -11.51
CA ASP A 14 76.24 30.86 -10.22
C ASP A 14 75.90 29.72 -9.22
N THR A 15 76.60 28.58 -9.33
CA THR A 15 76.43 27.43 -8.43
C THR A 15 77.52 27.41 -7.36
N CYS A 16 77.09 27.30 -6.11
CA CYS A 16 77.97 27.10 -4.97
C CYS A 16 78.10 25.61 -4.69
N GLY A 17 79.33 25.08 -4.62
CA GLY A 17 79.55 23.67 -4.27
C GLY A 17 79.00 23.25 -2.89
N ARG A 18 78.75 24.22 -1.99
CA ARG A 18 78.17 23.97 -0.65
C ARG A 18 76.67 24.25 -0.58
N CYS A 19 76.18 25.27 -1.29
CA CYS A 19 74.78 25.75 -1.15
C CYS A 19 73.90 25.48 -2.38
N GLY A 20 74.49 24.95 -3.46
CA GLY A 20 73.82 24.81 -4.75
C GLY A 20 73.64 26.13 -5.48
N GLN A 21 72.69 26.16 -6.43
CA GLN A 21 72.48 27.30 -7.33
C GLN A 21 71.87 28.51 -6.61
N VAL A 22 72.55 29.66 -6.65
CA VAL A 22 72.19 30.85 -5.85
C VAL A 22 70.97 31.59 -6.40
N ARG A 23 70.80 31.65 -7.73
CA ARG A 23 69.73 32.43 -8.39
C ARG A 23 68.55 31.60 -8.89
N SER A 24 68.43 30.36 -8.43
CA SER A 24 67.35 29.48 -8.89
C SER A 24 66.03 29.82 -8.20
N ARG A 25 65.02 30.20 -8.99
CA ARG A 25 63.63 30.44 -8.56
C ARG A 25 62.83 29.15 -8.28
N SER A 26 63.48 27.99 -8.27
CA SER A 26 62.80 26.71 -8.03
C SER A 26 62.44 26.52 -6.56
N THR A 27 61.27 25.92 -6.33
CA THR A 27 60.85 25.42 -5.02
C THR A 27 61.39 23.99 -4.87
N GLY A 28 61.99 23.67 -3.72
CA GLY A 28 62.49 22.31 -3.48
C GLY A 28 63.54 22.24 -2.38
N TRP A 29 64.01 21.01 -2.12
CA TRP A 29 65.09 20.74 -1.17
C TRP A 29 66.45 21.04 -1.78
N ARG A 30 67.30 21.75 -1.03
CA ARG A 30 68.69 22.03 -1.38
C ARG A 30 69.59 21.82 -0.16
N PRO A 31 70.91 21.66 -0.32
CA PRO A 31 71.84 21.64 0.82
C PRO A 31 71.61 22.85 1.73
N ASP A 32 71.55 22.63 3.05
CA ASP A 32 71.31 23.71 4.00
C ASP A 32 72.51 24.67 3.99
N PRO A 33 72.34 25.95 3.60
CA PRO A 33 73.46 26.87 3.53
C PRO A 33 74.08 27.18 4.90
N THR A 34 73.35 26.95 6.00
CA THR A 34 73.86 27.07 7.37
C THR A 34 74.67 25.87 7.84
N ALA A 35 74.69 24.78 7.07
CA ALA A 35 75.31 23.50 7.42
C ALA A 35 74.86 22.89 8.77
N ARG A 36 73.69 23.31 9.28
CA ARG A 36 73.09 22.76 10.51
C ARG A 36 72.31 21.48 10.25
N HIS A 37 71.81 21.32 9.02
CA HIS A 37 71.02 20.17 8.56
C HIS A 37 71.49 19.71 7.18
N GLU A 38 71.12 18.49 6.77
CA GLU A 38 71.47 17.96 5.44
C GLU A 38 70.83 18.78 4.32
N GLY A 39 69.59 19.24 4.51
CA GLY A 39 68.91 20.07 3.53
C GLY A 39 67.91 21.06 4.11
N ARG A 40 67.73 22.17 3.40
CA ARG A 40 66.74 23.21 3.66
C ARG A 40 65.76 23.30 2.49
N TYR A 41 64.49 23.51 2.81
CA TYR A 41 63.45 23.69 1.79
C TYR A 41 63.39 25.15 1.36
N PHE A 42 63.41 25.36 0.05
CA PHE A 42 63.28 26.67 -0.59
C PHE A 42 61.91 26.80 -1.23
N VAL A 43 61.29 27.96 -1.10
CA VAL A 43 60.04 28.33 -1.78
C VAL A 43 60.34 29.48 -2.71
N THR A 44 60.15 29.28 -4.02
CA THR A 44 60.45 30.29 -5.06
C THR A 44 61.84 30.93 -4.92
N GLY A 45 62.83 30.14 -4.51
CA GLY A 45 64.20 30.60 -4.27
C GLY A 45 64.49 31.17 -2.86
N HIS A 46 63.49 31.32 -2.00
CA HIS A 46 63.64 31.84 -0.64
C HIS A 46 63.83 30.70 0.38
N PRO A 47 64.85 30.74 1.24
CA PRO A 47 65.07 29.72 2.27
C PRO A 47 63.96 29.77 3.33
N THR A 48 63.48 28.60 3.76
CA THR A 48 62.45 28.50 4.81
C THR A 48 63.00 27.94 6.12
N ASN A 49 62.18 27.95 7.18
CA ASN A 49 62.49 27.25 8.44
C ASN A 49 62.40 25.73 8.31
N ARG A 50 61.92 25.15 7.20
CA ARG A 50 61.77 23.71 7.05
C ARG A 50 63.10 23.08 6.63
N VAL A 51 63.59 22.15 7.43
CA VAL A 51 64.88 21.45 7.25
C VAL A 51 64.68 19.94 7.25
N ARG A 52 65.66 19.20 6.76
CA ARG A 52 65.68 17.74 6.79
C ARG A 52 67.06 17.19 7.11
N ASP A 53 67.06 16.07 7.81
CA ASP A 53 68.21 15.19 8.01
C ASP A 53 67.78 13.78 7.57
N GLY A 54 68.36 13.30 6.46
CA GLY A 54 67.91 12.11 5.75
C GLY A 54 66.45 12.21 5.31
N ARG A 55 65.61 11.31 5.83
CA ARG A 55 64.16 11.26 5.54
C ARG A 55 63.31 12.04 6.55
N THR A 56 63.90 12.56 7.61
CA THR A 56 63.16 13.24 8.69
C THR A 56 63.13 14.73 8.41
N ALA A 57 61.94 15.32 8.33
CA ALA A 57 61.77 16.76 8.20
C ALA A 57 61.42 17.39 9.56
N SER A 58 62.01 18.54 9.86
CA SER A 58 61.78 19.32 11.07
C SER A 58 61.78 20.82 10.75
N THR A 59 61.70 21.66 11.78
CA THR A 59 61.78 23.13 11.63
C THR A 59 62.96 23.68 12.41
N ASP A 60 63.80 24.48 11.75
CA ASP A 60 64.92 25.24 12.33
C ASP A 60 64.75 26.74 12.01
N PRO A 61 63.95 27.47 12.82
CA PRO A 61 63.78 28.91 12.68
C PRO A 61 65.08 29.66 12.96
N THR A 62 65.91 29.13 13.86
CA THR A 62 67.18 29.75 14.27
C THR A 62 68.17 29.80 13.11
N GLY A 63 68.39 28.68 12.41
CA GLY A 63 69.22 28.70 11.19
C GLY A 63 68.55 29.44 10.04
N GLY A 64 67.21 29.40 9.93
CA GLY A 64 66.47 30.20 8.95
C GLY A 64 66.80 31.70 9.05
N ARG A 65 66.76 32.27 10.26
CA ARG A 65 67.07 33.69 10.52
C ARG A 65 68.51 34.12 10.23
N MET A 66 69.43 33.17 10.00
CA MET A 66 70.81 33.47 9.60
C MET A 66 70.93 33.73 8.09
N LEU A 67 69.89 33.42 7.30
CA LEU A 67 69.92 33.51 5.85
C LEU A 67 69.21 34.78 5.35
N PRO A 68 69.73 35.43 4.29
CA PRO A 68 69.02 36.51 3.62
C PRO A 68 67.71 36.00 3.00
N ASP A 69 66.70 36.87 2.99
CA ASP A 69 65.37 36.63 2.40
C ASP A 69 64.63 35.39 2.95
N TYR A 70 64.83 35.09 4.24
CA TYR A 70 64.20 34.00 4.98
C TYR A 70 62.67 34.12 5.09
N LEU A 71 61.95 33.00 4.87
CA LEU A 71 60.51 32.87 5.07
C LEU A 71 60.17 31.88 6.19
N GLU A 72 59.49 32.37 7.24
CA GLU A 72 59.01 31.53 8.35
C GLU A 72 57.69 30.83 7.98
N LEU A 73 57.71 29.51 7.77
CA LEU A 73 56.49 28.72 7.59
C LEU A 73 55.92 28.35 8.96
N LYS A 74 54.67 28.72 9.22
CA LYS A 74 53.95 28.26 10.41
C LYS A 74 53.67 26.76 10.28
N THR A 75 54.18 25.95 11.19
CA THR A 75 53.81 24.53 11.28
C THR A 75 52.30 24.46 11.51
N ALA A 76 51.57 23.85 10.58
CA ALA A 76 50.18 23.47 10.80
C ALA A 76 50.18 22.39 11.89
N GLY A 77 50.05 22.81 13.14
CA GLY A 77 49.89 21.92 14.27
C GLY A 77 48.66 21.06 14.02
N VAL A 78 48.88 19.76 13.82
CA VAL A 78 47.81 18.75 13.77
C VAL A 78 47.18 18.73 15.16
N ARG A 79 46.14 19.54 15.37
CA ARG A 79 45.31 19.47 16.57
C ARG A 79 44.55 18.15 16.53
N SER A 80 45.06 17.21 17.30
CA SER A 80 44.33 16.11 17.94
C SER A 80 42.87 16.53 18.19
N THR A 81 41.97 15.97 17.38
CA THR A 81 40.51 16.02 17.55
C THR A 81 40.00 14.58 17.57
N TRP A 82 40.58 13.78 18.47
CA TRP A 82 39.96 12.54 18.93
C TRP A 82 39.19 12.88 20.20
N LEU A 83 37.86 13.00 20.09
CA LEU A 83 36.83 12.85 21.14
C LEU A 83 35.45 13.42 20.70
N GLY A 84 35.32 14.00 19.50
CA GLY A 84 34.05 14.52 18.97
C GLY A 84 33.38 13.69 17.87
N THR A 85 33.88 12.49 17.54
CA THR A 85 33.45 11.75 16.33
C THR A 85 32.44 10.63 16.57
N THR A 86 32.13 10.24 17.81
CA THR A 86 31.19 9.12 18.05
C THR A 86 29.72 9.53 17.88
N ALA A 87 29.30 10.68 18.42
CA ALA A 87 27.92 11.13 18.28
C ALA A 87 27.55 11.51 16.84
N ALA A 88 28.44 12.23 16.13
CA ALA A 88 28.21 12.64 14.75
C ALA A 88 28.21 11.44 13.79
N ALA A 89 29.11 10.45 13.98
CA ALA A 89 29.11 9.25 13.16
C ALA A 89 27.85 8.40 13.36
N VAL A 90 27.34 8.27 14.60
CA VAL A 90 26.09 7.56 14.88
C VAL A 90 24.90 8.26 14.21
N ILE A 91 24.82 9.59 14.26
CA ILE A 91 23.75 10.33 13.59
C ILE A 91 23.83 10.15 12.07
N ILE A 92 25.02 10.23 11.47
CA ILE A 92 25.19 10.05 10.02
C ILE A 92 24.85 8.62 9.59
N VAL A 93 25.22 7.61 10.37
CA VAL A 93 24.87 6.21 10.07
C VAL A 93 23.36 5.99 10.21
N MET A 94 22.72 6.57 11.22
CA MET A 94 21.27 6.46 11.41
C MET A 94 20.51 7.20 10.31
N THR A 95 20.92 8.40 9.91
CA THR A 95 20.29 9.12 8.79
C THR A 95 20.54 8.41 7.46
N ALA A 96 21.75 7.90 7.22
CA ALA A 96 22.03 7.09 6.04
C ALA A 96 21.19 5.79 6.03
N ALA A 97 21.00 5.13 7.18
CA ALA A 97 20.14 3.95 7.30
C ALA A 97 18.66 4.30 7.06
N VAL A 98 18.14 5.40 7.60
CA VAL A 98 16.76 5.86 7.36
C VAL A 98 16.58 6.23 5.89
N VAL A 99 17.50 6.99 5.30
CA VAL A 99 17.48 7.35 3.88
C VAL A 99 17.58 6.09 3.01
N TRP A 100 18.41 5.12 3.38
CA TRP A 100 18.51 3.84 2.70
C TRP A 100 17.20 3.04 2.78
N VAL A 101 16.57 2.95 3.95
CA VAL A 101 15.27 2.29 4.13
C VAL A 101 14.19 2.98 3.30
N LEU A 102 14.14 4.31 3.28
CA LEU A 102 13.18 5.07 2.48
C LEU A 102 13.42 4.89 0.97
N LEU A 103 14.68 4.91 0.53
CA LEU A 103 15.05 4.66 -0.87
C LEU A 103 14.77 3.21 -1.29
N VAL A 104 14.98 2.23 -0.41
CA VAL A 104 14.68 0.82 -0.67
C VAL A 104 13.17 0.57 -0.66
N ALA A 105 12.43 1.18 0.25
CA ALA A 105 10.96 1.09 0.29
C ALA A 105 10.33 1.68 -0.97
N GLY A 106 10.82 2.82 -1.47
CA GLY A 106 10.37 3.42 -2.73
C GLY A 106 10.79 2.67 -3.99
N ARG A 107 11.75 1.75 -3.89
CA ARG A 107 12.19 0.86 -5.00
C ARG A 107 11.48 -0.50 -5.01
N ARG A 108 10.69 -0.83 -3.98
CA ARG A 108 9.88 -2.06 -4.03
C ARG A 108 8.82 -1.85 -5.11
N PRO A 109 8.70 -2.75 -6.09
CA PRO A 109 7.55 -2.69 -7.00
C PRO A 109 6.28 -2.72 -6.13
N PRO A 110 5.26 -1.92 -6.48
CA PRO A 110 4.00 -1.98 -5.75
C PRO A 110 3.52 -3.45 -5.73
N PRO A 111 2.95 -3.93 -4.61
CA PRO A 111 2.42 -5.28 -4.57
C PRO A 111 1.44 -5.46 -5.73
N PRO A 112 1.35 -6.68 -6.31
CA PRO A 112 0.41 -6.92 -7.39
C PRO A 112 -0.99 -6.47 -6.95
N PRO A 113 -1.80 -5.89 -7.85
CA PRO A 113 -3.12 -5.34 -7.50
C PRO A 113 -4.01 -6.38 -6.79
N GLU A 114 -3.78 -7.66 -7.09
CA GLU A 114 -4.41 -8.82 -6.47
C GLU A 114 -4.21 -8.89 -4.94
N ALA A 115 -3.03 -8.52 -4.44
CA ALA A 115 -2.77 -8.51 -3.01
C ALA A 115 -3.59 -7.42 -2.29
N GLY A 116 -3.74 -6.25 -2.93
CA GLY A 116 -4.62 -5.18 -2.45
C GLY A 116 -6.08 -5.58 -2.49
N TYR A 117 -6.52 -6.21 -3.58
CA TYR A 117 -7.87 -6.74 -3.75
C TYR A 117 -8.23 -7.77 -2.66
N LEU A 118 -7.37 -8.76 -2.44
CA LEU A 118 -7.60 -9.80 -1.42
C LEU A 118 -7.57 -9.24 0.01
N ALA A 119 -6.74 -8.22 0.27
CA ALA A 119 -6.76 -7.50 1.55
C ALA A 119 -8.09 -6.76 1.74
N ALA A 120 -8.56 -6.03 0.74
CA ALA A 120 -9.84 -5.32 0.80
C ALA A 120 -11.04 -6.26 0.98
N LEU A 121 -11.04 -7.43 0.34
CA LEU A 121 -12.06 -8.46 0.59
C LEU A 121 -12.04 -8.98 2.02
N ARG A 122 -10.84 -9.21 2.59
CA ARG A 122 -10.68 -9.62 4.00
C ARG A 122 -11.20 -8.55 4.95
N ASP A 123 -10.83 -7.29 4.73
CA ASP A 123 -11.26 -6.17 5.56
C ASP A 123 -12.78 -5.96 5.51
N ALA A 124 -13.41 -6.24 4.36
CA ALA A 124 -14.85 -6.20 4.18
C ALA A 124 -15.59 -7.46 4.67
N GLY A 125 -14.88 -8.49 5.17
CA GLY A 125 -15.47 -9.75 5.61
C GLY A 125 -16.09 -10.58 4.48
N LEU A 126 -15.60 -10.42 3.24
CA LEU A 126 -16.17 -11.06 2.04
C LEU A 126 -15.37 -12.28 1.56
N SER A 127 -14.27 -12.63 2.24
CA SER A 127 -13.39 -13.75 1.86
C SER A 127 -14.15 -15.08 1.75
N ASP A 128 -15.11 -15.32 2.64
CA ASP A 128 -15.88 -16.56 2.71
C ASP A 128 -16.85 -16.75 1.52
N GLN A 129 -17.02 -15.73 0.67
CA GLN A 129 -17.81 -15.84 -0.56
C GLN A 129 -17.08 -16.60 -1.67
N PHE A 130 -15.77 -16.82 -1.51
CA PHE A 130 -14.93 -17.47 -2.52
C PHE A 130 -14.27 -18.72 -1.94
N ASN A 131 -14.24 -19.80 -2.73
CA ASN A 131 -13.61 -21.06 -2.30
C ASN A 131 -12.08 -20.95 -2.19
N SER A 132 -11.46 -19.93 -2.77
CA SER A 132 -10.02 -19.67 -2.71
C SER A 132 -9.67 -18.25 -3.16
N ASP A 133 -8.49 -17.75 -2.76
CA ASP A 133 -7.94 -16.46 -3.22
C ASP A 133 -7.82 -16.40 -4.75
N ALA A 134 -7.46 -17.53 -5.39
CA ALA A 134 -7.38 -17.61 -6.85
C ALA A 134 -8.75 -17.43 -7.52
N ASN A 135 -9.81 -18.02 -6.95
CA ASN A 135 -11.17 -17.86 -7.45
C ASN A 135 -11.67 -16.43 -7.25
N ALA A 136 -11.34 -15.79 -6.11
CA ALA A 136 -11.67 -14.39 -5.89
C ALA A 136 -11.02 -13.49 -6.94
N VAL A 137 -9.73 -13.65 -7.21
CA VAL A 137 -9.01 -12.86 -8.23
C VAL A 137 -9.58 -13.12 -9.62
N ALA A 138 -9.87 -14.39 -9.96
CA ALA A 138 -10.48 -14.74 -11.24
C ALA A 138 -11.85 -14.09 -11.43
N HIS A 139 -12.69 -14.12 -10.38
CA HIS A 139 -13.99 -13.44 -10.34
C HIS A 139 -13.83 -11.92 -10.53
N GLY A 140 -12.94 -11.28 -9.76
CA GLY A 140 -12.72 -9.84 -9.88
C GLY A 140 -12.26 -9.39 -11.27
N ARG A 141 -11.39 -10.18 -11.92
CA ARG A 141 -10.99 -9.94 -13.32
C ARG A 141 -12.12 -10.22 -14.31
N GLN A 142 -13.01 -11.16 -14.02
CA GLN A 142 -14.19 -11.45 -14.84
C GLN A 142 -15.21 -10.30 -14.80
N VAL A 143 -15.44 -9.69 -13.63
CA VAL A 143 -16.32 -8.52 -13.49
C VAL A 143 -15.88 -7.41 -14.44
N CYS A 144 -14.59 -7.07 -14.48
CA CYS A 144 -14.11 -6.02 -15.38
C CYS A 144 -14.32 -6.36 -16.86
N ARG A 145 -14.13 -7.62 -17.26
CA ARG A 145 -14.42 -8.07 -18.64
C ARG A 145 -15.90 -7.92 -18.99
N GLN A 146 -16.80 -8.29 -18.09
CA GLN A 146 -18.25 -8.14 -18.31
C GLN A 146 -18.65 -6.67 -18.48
N LEU A 147 -18.03 -5.76 -17.72
CA LEU A 147 -18.27 -4.32 -17.87
C LEU A 147 -17.73 -3.77 -19.20
N GLU A 148 -16.58 -4.27 -19.66
CA GLU A 148 -16.04 -3.95 -20.98
C GLU A 148 -16.95 -4.47 -22.12
N ASP A 149 -17.60 -5.61 -21.91
CA ASP A 149 -18.59 -6.20 -22.83
C ASP A 149 -19.96 -5.47 -22.83
N GLY A 150 -20.13 -4.47 -21.95
CA GLY A 150 -21.32 -3.61 -21.91
C GLY A 150 -22.42 -4.04 -20.93
N GLU A 151 -22.12 -4.95 -20.00
CA GLU A 151 -23.05 -5.27 -18.91
C GLU A 151 -23.32 -4.04 -18.02
N PRO A 152 -24.48 -3.99 -17.32
CA PRO A 152 -24.80 -2.90 -16.40
C PRO A 152 -23.71 -2.70 -15.35
N GLN A 153 -23.33 -1.44 -15.09
CA GLN A 153 -22.34 -1.06 -14.07
C GLN A 153 -22.93 -1.18 -12.66
N GLN A 154 -23.31 -2.39 -12.26
CA GLN A 154 -23.85 -2.69 -10.95
C GLN A 154 -23.45 -4.10 -10.52
N GLY A 155 -23.42 -4.33 -9.21
CA GLY A 155 -23.07 -5.63 -8.65
C GLY A 155 -22.99 -5.59 -7.13
N LEU A 156 -22.50 -6.66 -6.54
CA LEU A 156 -22.33 -6.75 -5.09
C LEU A 156 -21.12 -5.95 -4.61
N LEU A 157 -20.98 -5.82 -3.29
CA LEU A 157 -19.84 -5.13 -2.68
C LEU A 157 -18.49 -5.74 -3.11
N ALA A 158 -18.42 -7.07 -3.27
CA ALA A 158 -17.23 -7.75 -3.76
C ALA A 158 -16.86 -7.31 -5.20
N ASP A 159 -17.87 -7.09 -6.04
CA ASP A 159 -17.69 -6.63 -7.42
C ASP A 159 -17.21 -5.18 -7.44
N LYS A 160 -17.74 -4.32 -6.55
CA LYS A 160 -17.27 -2.95 -6.38
C LYS A 160 -15.79 -2.89 -6.00
N ILE A 161 -15.35 -3.71 -5.05
CA ILE A 161 -13.93 -3.82 -4.66
C ILE A 161 -13.06 -4.29 -5.84
N ALA A 162 -13.58 -5.22 -6.66
CA ALA A 162 -12.90 -5.67 -7.87
C ALA A 162 -12.78 -4.54 -8.90
N VAL A 163 -13.86 -3.79 -9.13
CA VAL A 163 -13.88 -2.65 -10.06
C VAL A 163 -12.91 -1.56 -9.62
N ASP A 164 -12.89 -1.22 -8.32
CA ASP A 164 -12.00 -0.22 -7.77
C ASP A 164 -10.52 -0.61 -7.94
N THR A 165 -10.22 -1.91 -7.98
CA THR A 165 -8.86 -2.43 -8.07
C THR A 165 -8.39 -2.70 -9.51
N PHE A 166 -9.22 -3.36 -10.32
CA PHE A 166 -8.82 -3.90 -11.63
C PHE A 166 -9.28 -3.03 -12.80
N CYS A 167 -10.39 -2.29 -12.68
CA CYS A 167 -10.93 -1.43 -13.74
C CYS A 167 -11.50 -0.11 -13.17
N PRO A 168 -10.65 0.74 -12.56
CA PRO A 168 -11.08 1.91 -11.79
C PRO A 168 -11.84 2.96 -12.61
N HIS A 169 -11.79 2.90 -13.93
CA HIS A 169 -12.56 3.79 -14.80
C HIS A 169 -14.09 3.55 -14.70
N PHE A 170 -14.53 2.34 -14.33
CA PHE A 170 -15.94 2.06 -14.03
C PHE A 170 -16.33 2.38 -12.58
N SER A 171 -15.35 2.60 -11.69
CA SER A 171 -15.58 2.80 -10.25
C SER A 171 -16.63 3.87 -9.94
N LYS A 172 -16.55 5.02 -10.62
CA LYS A 172 -17.43 6.17 -10.34
C LYS A 172 -18.90 5.92 -10.69
N GLY A 173 -19.17 5.10 -11.70
CA GLY A 173 -20.52 4.76 -12.16
C GLY A 173 -21.07 3.47 -11.55
N PHE A 174 -20.23 2.68 -10.87
CA PHE A 174 -20.61 1.38 -10.37
C PHE A 174 -21.55 1.46 -9.17
N ARG A 175 -22.76 0.91 -9.32
CA ARG A 175 -23.78 0.86 -8.27
C ARG A 175 -23.68 -0.43 -7.46
N VAL A 176 -23.50 -0.32 -6.15
CA VAL A 176 -23.56 -1.48 -5.25
C VAL A 176 -25.02 -1.84 -5.01
N LEU A 177 -25.39 -3.06 -5.35
CA LEU A 177 -26.72 -3.61 -5.16
C LEU A 177 -26.97 -3.95 -3.69
N GLU A 178 -28.14 -3.56 -3.20
CA GLU A 178 -28.55 -3.86 -1.83
C GLU A 178 -28.96 -5.33 -1.68
N LYS A 179 -28.58 -5.96 -0.56
CA LYS A 179 -29.11 -7.25 -0.12
C LYS A 179 -30.03 -7.03 1.07
N ALA A 180 -31.27 -7.52 0.96
CA ALA A 180 -32.26 -7.41 2.02
C ALA A 180 -32.85 -8.78 2.35
N THR A 181 -33.03 -9.05 3.64
CA THR A 181 -33.85 -10.17 4.11
C THR A 181 -35.25 -9.66 4.36
N VAL A 182 -36.18 -10.15 3.54
CA VAL A 182 -37.56 -9.68 3.51
C VAL A 182 -38.43 -10.69 4.25
N ASN A 183 -39.25 -10.19 5.17
CA ASN A 183 -40.25 -10.98 5.87
C ASN A 183 -41.53 -11.05 5.02
N GLY A 184 -42.09 -12.25 4.92
CA GLY A 184 -43.31 -12.50 4.19
C GLY A 184 -44.38 -13.18 5.02
N THR A 185 -45.62 -12.85 4.69
CA THR A 185 -46.82 -13.44 5.26
C THR A 185 -47.73 -13.92 4.14
N PHE A 186 -48.08 -15.19 4.19
CA PHE A 186 -49.07 -15.80 3.33
C PHE A 186 -50.31 -16.12 4.16
N VAL A 187 -51.45 -15.55 3.78
CA VAL A 187 -52.74 -15.77 4.47
C VAL A 187 -53.61 -16.60 3.56
N LEU A 188 -53.96 -17.79 4.02
CA LEU A 188 -55.04 -18.58 3.45
C LEU A 188 -56.33 -18.23 4.19
N SER A 189 -57.32 -17.68 3.50
CA SER A 189 -58.64 -17.38 4.04
C SER A 189 -59.66 -18.40 3.53
N ASP A 190 -60.64 -18.73 4.36
CA ASP A 190 -61.76 -19.58 3.97
C ASP A 190 -63.10 -18.97 4.34
N ASN A 191 -64.12 -19.23 3.53
CA ASN A 191 -65.49 -18.84 3.84
C ASN A 191 -66.14 -19.89 4.75
N ALA A 192 -67.02 -19.44 5.65
CA ALA A 192 -67.77 -20.33 6.52
C ALA A 192 -68.52 -21.41 5.71
N GLY A 193 -68.08 -22.68 5.85
CA GLY A 193 -68.69 -23.85 5.23
C GLY A 193 -67.89 -24.52 4.09
N ALA A 194 -66.72 -24.00 3.70
CA ALA A 194 -65.89 -24.60 2.65
C ALA A 194 -64.81 -25.58 3.16
N GLU A 195 -64.56 -25.61 4.48
CA GLU A 195 -63.60 -26.51 5.15
C GLU A 195 -62.22 -26.54 4.46
N GLY A 196 -61.80 -25.41 3.86
CA GLY A 196 -60.54 -25.24 3.16
C GLY A 196 -59.33 -25.10 4.08
N ILE A 197 -59.57 -25.02 5.40
CA ILE A 197 -58.56 -24.92 6.44
C ILE A 197 -58.80 -26.02 7.47
N ALA A 198 -57.79 -26.87 7.71
CA ALA A 198 -57.75 -27.77 8.86
C ALA A 198 -56.97 -27.09 9.98
N SER A 199 -57.56 -27.02 11.18
CA SER A 199 -56.95 -26.42 12.37
C SER A 199 -57.07 -27.35 13.58
N ASP A 200 -56.03 -27.38 14.41
CA ASP A 200 -55.99 -28.08 15.70
C ASP A 200 -56.27 -27.14 16.90
N GLY A 201 -56.64 -25.88 16.61
CA GLY A 201 -56.86 -24.82 17.61
C GLY A 201 -55.62 -23.95 17.86
N SER A 202 -54.44 -24.35 17.40
CA SER A 202 -53.19 -23.58 17.52
C SER A 202 -52.46 -23.42 16.19
N THR A 203 -52.34 -24.52 15.47
CA THR A 203 -51.77 -24.59 14.14
C THR A 203 -52.86 -24.87 13.12
N CYS A 204 -52.57 -24.53 11.88
CA CYS A 204 -53.47 -24.79 10.78
C CYS A 204 -52.69 -25.10 9.51
N GLN A 205 -53.39 -25.73 8.57
CA GLN A 205 -52.92 -25.98 7.22
C GLN A 205 -54.10 -25.92 6.26
N GLY A 206 -53.82 -25.82 4.97
CA GLY A 206 -54.82 -25.98 3.95
C GLY A 206 -55.39 -27.40 3.94
N ALA A 207 -56.67 -27.50 3.66
CA ALA A 207 -57.43 -28.73 3.55
C ALA A 207 -58.24 -28.72 2.24
N ASN A 208 -58.74 -29.88 1.83
CA ASN A 208 -59.55 -30.03 0.63
C ASN A 208 -58.88 -29.39 -0.60
N GLY A 209 -59.51 -28.38 -1.18
CA GLY A 209 -59.02 -27.64 -2.34
C GLY A 209 -57.71 -26.88 -2.11
N TYR A 210 -57.20 -26.80 -0.88
CA TYR A 210 -55.93 -26.18 -0.49
C TYR A 210 -54.98 -27.15 0.22
N ALA A 211 -55.18 -28.47 0.15
CA ALA A 211 -54.36 -29.46 0.85
C ALA A 211 -52.85 -29.43 0.49
N ASP A 212 -52.48 -28.76 -0.60
CA ASP A 212 -51.10 -28.51 -1.02
C ASP A 212 -50.43 -27.31 -0.30
N VAL A 213 -51.17 -26.59 0.57
CA VAL A 213 -50.67 -25.46 1.35
C VAL A 213 -50.49 -25.88 2.80
N ASN A 214 -49.25 -26.03 3.22
CA ASN A 214 -48.86 -26.46 4.56
C ASN A 214 -47.47 -25.92 4.95
N SER A 215 -47.07 -26.17 6.20
CA SER A 215 -45.68 -25.96 6.61
C SER A 215 -44.75 -26.79 5.72
N GLY A 216 -43.76 -26.15 5.11
CA GLY A 216 -42.87 -26.79 4.13
C GLY A 216 -43.26 -26.55 2.67
N THR A 217 -44.42 -25.93 2.39
CA THR A 217 -44.78 -25.55 1.01
C THR A 217 -43.74 -24.59 0.44
N LEU A 218 -43.24 -24.90 -0.75
CA LEU A 218 -42.19 -24.15 -1.40
C LEU A 218 -42.67 -22.75 -1.79
N VAL A 219 -41.92 -21.73 -1.39
CA VAL A 219 -42.03 -20.36 -1.86
C VAL A 219 -40.87 -20.09 -2.79
N THR A 220 -41.15 -19.73 -4.04
CA THR A 220 -40.12 -19.44 -5.05
C THR A 220 -40.23 -17.99 -5.48
N VAL A 221 -39.09 -17.30 -5.55
CA VAL A 221 -38.96 -15.95 -6.09
C VAL A 221 -38.21 -16.01 -7.41
N LYS A 222 -38.80 -15.46 -8.46
CA LYS A 222 -38.22 -15.37 -9.80
C LYS A 222 -38.09 -13.92 -10.26
N ASN A 223 -37.23 -13.66 -11.24
CA ASN A 223 -37.24 -12.39 -11.96
C ASN A 223 -38.23 -12.40 -13.13
N GLY A 224 -38.37 -11.27 -13.84
CA GLY A 224 -39.25 -11.16 -15.01
C GLY A 224 -38.84 -12.03 -16.20
N LYS A 225 -37.63 -12.60 -16.20
CA LYS A 225 -37.14 -13.57 -17.19
C LYS A 225 -37.42 -15.02 -16.78
N GLY A 226 -38.01 -15.24 -15.60
CA GLY A 226 -38.32 -16.56 -15.05
C GLY A 226 -37.13 -17.27 -14.37
N ALA A 227 -35.97 -16.61 -14.22
CA ALA A 227 -34.85 -17.16 -13.47
C ALA A 227 -35.17 -17.16 -11.97
N VAL A 228 -34.91 -18.29 -11.30
CA VAL A 228 -35.12 -18.43 -9.86
C VAL A 228 -34.02 -17.67 -9.12
N LEU A 229 -34.43 -16.69 -8.31
CA LEU A 229 -33.52 -15.84 -7.52
C LEU A 229 -33.32 -16.40 -6.11
N ALA A 230 -34.38 -16.93 -5.52
CA ALA A 230 -34.38 -17.51 -4.18
C ALA A 230 -35.54 -18.47 -4.00
N SER A 231 -35.36 -19.43 -3.09
CA SER A 231 -36.41 -20.35 -2.65
C SER A 231 -36.38 -20.50 -1.14
N THR A 232 -37.55 -20.58 -0.53
CA THR A 232 -37.75 -20.82 0.91
C THR A 232 -39.00 -21.66 1.09
N THR A 233 -39.40 -21.95 2.32
CA THR A 233 -40.62 -22.70 2.61
C THR A 233 -41.50 -21.92 3.58
N LEU A 234 -42.82 -22.12 3.49
CA LEU A 234 -43.73 -21.64 4.51
C LEU A 234 -43.37 -22.25 5.87
N GLY A 235 -43.35 -21.42 6.91
CA GLY A 235 -43.26 -21.88 8.29
C GLY A 235 -44.56 -22.52 8.78
N PRO A 236 -44.67 -22.83 10.09
CA PRO A 236 -45.90 -23.33 10.69
C PRO A 236 -47.06 -22.37 10.47
N GLY A 237 -48.22 -22.91 10.05
CA GLY A 237 -49.45 -22.13 9.94
C GLY A 237 -50.01 -21.82 11.31
N LYS A 238 -50.43 -20.57 11.54
CA LYS A 238 -51.08 -20.10 12.75
C LYS A 238 -52.57 -19.89 12.51
N SER A 239 -53.39 -20.57 13.32
CA SER A 239 -54.85 -20.50 13.19
C SER A 239 -55.39 -19.14 13.64
N GLY A 240 -56.25 -18.53 12.83
CA GLY A 240 -57.17 -17.47 13.22
C GLY A 240 -58.62 -17.95 13.16
N GLU A 241 -59.58 -17.01 13.20
CA GLU A 241 -61.02 -17.33 13.21
C GLU A 241 -61.49 -17.98 11.89
N SER A 242 -61.05 -17.46 10.75
CA SER A 242 -61.37 -17.97 9.40
C SER A 242 -60.17 -17.91 8.45
N ASN A 243 -58.97 -17.82 9.01
CA ASN A 243 -57.74 -17.76 8.24
C ASN A 243 -56.62 -18.60 8.86
N CYS A 244 -55.68 -18.97 8.00
CA CYS A 244 -54.46 -19.67 8.35
C CYS A 244 -53.27 -18.86 7.84
N THR A 245 -52.45 -18.38 8.78
CA THR A 245 -51.36 -17.45 8.46
C THR A 245 -50.01 -18.16 8.54
N PHE A 246 -49.23 -18.07 7.46
CA PHE A 246 -47.90 -18.64 7.36
C PHE A 246 -46.86 -17.53 7.23
N SER A 247 -45.77 -17.63 7.99
CA SER A 247 -44.65 -16.69 7.90
C SER A 247 -43.47 -17.34 7.19
N PHE A 248 -42.70 -16.56 6.46
CA PHE A 248 -41.44 -16.98 5.84
C PHE A 248 -40.48 -15.81 5.71
N THR A 249 -39.21 -16.10 5.47
CA THR A 249 -38.19 -15.09 5.18
C THR A 249 -37.42 -15.49 3.92
N VAL A 250 -37.03 -14.49 3.14
CA VAL A 250 -36.25 -14.68 1.92
C VAL A 250 -35.21 -13.58 1.78
N SER A 251 -33.98 -13.96 1.46
CA SER A 251 -32.91 -13.00 1.16
C SER A 251 -32.88 -12.72 -0.33
N LEU A 252 -33.01 -11.45 -0.70
CA LEU A 252 -33.06 -10.98 -2.08
C LEU A 252 -31.99 -9.92 -2.31
N THR A 253 -31.48 -9.88 -3.53
CA THR A 253 -30.56 -8.84 -3.99
C THR A 253 -31.30 -7.94 -4.96
N GLU A 254 -31.11 -6.63 -4.85
CA GLU A 254 -31.57 -5.64 -5.82
C GLU A 254 -31.01 -5.93 -7.22
N GLY A 255 -31.62 -5.37 -8.27
CA GLY A 255 -31.05 -5.36 -9.63
C GLY A 255 -31.92 -6.06 -10.67
N GLU A 256 -33.01 -6.69 -10.25
CA GLU A 256 -33.97 -7.33 -11.14
C GLU A 256 -35.09 -6.37 -11.57
N ASP A 257 -35.68 -6.63 -12.74
CA ASP A 257 -36.78 -5.82 -13.28
C ASP A 257 -38.06 -5.91 -12.43
N ARG A 258 -38.31 -7.09 -11.87
CA ARG A 258 -39.41 -7.39 -10.95
C ARG A 258 -39.11 -8.67 -10.18
N TYR A 259 -39.79 -8.85 -9.05
CA TYR A 259 -39.70 -10.05 -8.22
C TYR A 259 -41.06 -10.74 -8.21
N VAL A 260 -41.12 -11.92 -8.80
CA VAL A 260 -42.33 -12.74 -8.94
C VAL A 260 -42.30 -13.84 -7.90
N LEU A 261 -43.15 -13.72 -6.89
CA LEU A 261 -43.28 -14.69 -5.80
C LEU A 261 -44.41 -15.67 -6.09
N SER A 262 -44.14 -16.95 -5.84
CA SER A 262 -45.10 -18.04 -6.00
C SER A 262 -45.07 -18.92 -4.77
N VAL A 263 -46.24 -19.36 -4.33
CA VAL A 263 -46.40 -20.31 -3.23
C VAL A 263 -46.95 -21.60 -3.80
N GLY A 264 -46.12 -22.64 -3.87
CA GLY A 264 -46.44 -23.90 -4.53
C GLY A 264 -46.88 -23.67 -5.97
N ARG A 265 -48.15 -23.92 -6.26
CA ARG A 265 -48.77 -23.71 -7.59
C ARG A 265 -49.87 -22.64 -7.56
N ARG A 266 -49.97 -21.85 -6.50
CA ARG A 266 -51.13 -21.01 -6.17
C ARG A 266 -51.02 -19.56 -6.68
N GLY A 267 -50.58 -19.43 -7.92
CA GLY A 267 -50.45 -18.12 -8.58
C GLY A 267 -49.13 -17.43 -8.28
N GLU A 268 -49.00 -16.24 -8.88
CA GLU A 268 -47.78 -15.44 -8.88
C GLU A 268 -48.10 -13.99 -8.48
N PHE A 269 -47.27 -13.43 -7.62
CA PHE A 269 -47.39 -12.06 -7.10
C PHE A 269 -46.14 -11.28 -7.47
N SER A 270 -46.32 -10.16 -8.18
CA SER A 270 -45.21 -9.33 -8.66
C SER A 270 -44.98 -8.12 -7.75
N TYR A 271 -43.73 -7.90 -7.35
CA TYR A 271 -43.30 -6.78 -6.52
C TYR A 271 -42.06 -6.09 -7.12
N SER A 272 -41.87 -4.82 -6.79
CA SER A 272 -40.57 -4.16 -6.94
C SER A 272 -39.68 -4.40 -5.71
N PHE A 273 -38.37 -4.24 -5.84
CA PHE A 273 -37.44 -4.35 -4.71
C PHE A 273 -37.80 -3.36 -3.58
N GLU A 274 -38.09 -2.11 -3.94
CA GLU A 274 -38.49 -1.07 -2.99
C GLU A 274 -39.75 -1.44 -2.19
N GLN A 275 -40.74 -2.07 -2.83
CA GLN A 275 -41.95 -2.53 -2.14
C GLN A 275 -41.63 -3.62 -1.13
N LEU A 276 -40.77 -4.57 -1.51
CA LEU A 276 -40.36 -5.68 -0.65
C LEU A 276 -39.63 -5.18 0.60
N VAL A 277 -38.68 -4.25 0.43
CA VAL A 277 -37.92 -3.69 1.56
C VAL A 277 -38.79 -2.80 2.44
N ALA A 278 -39.67 -1.98 1.86
CA ALA A 278 -40.47 -1.02 2.61
C ALA A 278 -41.68 -1.64 3.34
N LYS A 279 -42.33 -2.65 2.75
CA LYS A 279 -43.61 -3.18 3.24
C LYS A 279 -43.60 -4.68 3.54
N GLY A 280 -42.54 -5.39 3.17
CA GLY A 280 -42.52 -6.85 3.22
C GLY A 280 -43.43 -7.48 2.17
N ILE A 281 -43.67 -8.78 2.33
CA ILE A 281 -44.55 -9.55 1.42
C ILE A 281 -45.85 -9.85 2.15
N LEU A 282 -46.98 -9.50 1.54
CA LEU A 282 -48.30 -9.96 1.94
C LEU A 282 -48.99 -10.59 0.74
N MET A 283 -49.29 -11.88 0.84
CA MET A 283 -50.01 -12.64 -0.16
C MET A 283 -51.26 -13.24 0.49
N GLN A 284 -52.39 -13.15 -0.20
CA GLN A 284 -53.65 -13.68 0.28
C GLN A 284 -54.24 -14.61 -0.77
N LEU A 285 -54.72 -15.77 -0.33
CA LEU A 285 -55.40 -16.75 -1.15
C LEU A 285 -56.71 -17.15 -0.48
N GLY A 286 -57.76 -17.32 -1.27
CA GLY A 286 -59.11 -17.55 -0.77
C GLY A 286 -59.94 -16.27 -0.75
N HIS A 287 -61.21 -16.41 -0.40
CA HIS A 287 -62.19 -15.32 -0.31
C HIS A 287 -62.80 -15.30 1.08
#